data_AF-A0A3D4TC09-F1
#
_entry.id   AF-A0A3D4TC09-F1
#
_cell.length_a   1.000
_cell.length_b   1.000
_cell.length_c   1.000
_cell.angle_alpha   90.00
_cell.angle_beta   90.00
_cell.angle_gamma   90.00
#
_symmetry.space_group_name_H-M   'P 1'
#
loop_
_entity.id
_entity.type
_entity.pdbx_description
1 polymer ?
#
loop_
_entity_poly.entity_id
_entity_poly.type
_entity_poly.pdbx_seq_one_letter_code
_entity_poly.pdbx_strand_id
1 'polypeptide(L)' 'NMQSVPKDKPVYVHCAGGYRSMIFCSILKARGFDNLIDVQGGFKAIKETGKFRITDYVCPTTML' A
#
# COMPACT_ATOMS: atom_id res chain seq x y z
N ASN A 1 -11.65 -0.61 7.90
CA ASN A 1 -12.88 -0.98 7.15
C ASN A 1 -12.73 -0.46 5.73
N MET A 2 -13.20 -1.18 4.69
CA MET A 2 -13.15 -0.72 3.29
C MET A 2 -13.80 0.65 3.07
N GLN A 3 -14.78 1.00 3.91
CA GLN A 3 -15.46 2.30 3.90
C GLN A 3 -14.52 3.49 4.12
N SER A 4 -13.32 3.29 4.66
CA SER A 4 -12.33 4.36 4.84
C SER A 4 -11.50 4.64 3.59
N VAL A 5 -11.64 3.84 2.53
CA VAL A 5 -10.93 4.06 1.26
C VAL A 5 -11.71 5.10 0.46
N PRO A 6 -11.12 6.28 0.17
CA PRO A 6 -11.79 7.31 -0.61
C PRO A 6 -12.03 6.80 -2.04
N LYS A 7 -13.12 7.23 -2.67
CA LYS A 7 -13.52 6.83 -4.04
C LYS A 7 -13.31 7.93 -5.09
N ASP A 8 -13.09 9.15 -4.62
CA ASP A 8 -13.08 10.40 -5.39
C ASP A 8 -11.67 10.86 -5.80
N LYS A 9 -10.62 10.20 -5.29
CA LYS A 9 -9.21 10.56 -5.56
C LYS A 9 -8.33 9.35 -5.74
N PRO A 10 -7.20 9.45 -6.46
CA PRO A 10 -6.24 8.36 -6.58
C PRO A 10 -5.74 7.87 -5.22
N VAL A 11 -5.68 6.55 -5.04
CA VAL A 11 -5.15 5.90 -3.83
C VAL A 11 -4.00 4.98 -4.22
N TYR A 12 -2.81 5.32 -3.75
CA TYR A 12 -1.62 4.49 -3.94
C TYR A 12 -1.55 3.46 -2.81
N VAL A 13 -1.48 2.18 -3.18
CA VAL A 13 -1.45 1.07 -2.23
C VAL A 13 -0.10 0.37 -2.36
N HIS A 14 0.55 0.12 -1.23
CA HIS A 14 1.78 -0.67 -1.17
C HIS A 14 1.73 -1.66 0.00
N CYS A 15 2.50 -2.73 -0.09
CA CYS A 15 2.84 -3.57 1.06
C CYS A 15 4.36 -3.57 1.25
N ALA A 16 4.95 -4.64 1.80
CA ALA A 16 6.41 -4.75 1.87
C ALA A 16 7.07 -4.94 0.49
N GLY A 17 6.49 -5.82 -0.36
CA GLY A 17 7.10 -6.22 -1.65
C GLY A 17 6.15 -6.23 -2.87
N GLY A 18 4.91 -5.77 -2.71
CA GLY A 18 3.91 -5.65 -3.78
C GLY A 18 2.82 -6.74 -3.83
N TYR A 19 3.10 -7.97 -3.39
CA TYR A 19 2.12 -9.07 -3.54
C TYR A 19 0.78 -8.84 -2.80
N ARG A 20 0.83 -8.39 -1.53
CA ARG A 20 -0.38 -8.14 -0.74
C ARG A 20 -1.17 -6.93 -1.23
N SER A 21 -0.49 -5.90 -1.73
CA SER A 21 -1.16 -4.72 -2.29
C SER A 21 -1.85 -5.06 -3.60
N MET A 22 -1.23 -5.89 -4.45
CA MET A 22 -1.88 -6.44 -5.65
C MET A 22 -3.17 -7.20 -5.32
N ILE A 23 -3.15 -8.10 -4.32
CA ILE A 23 -4.36 -8.83 -3.89
C ILE A 23 -5.44 -7.84 -3.42
N PHE A 24 -5.07 -6.89 -2.56
CA PHE A 24 -6.00 -5.89 -2.04
C PHE A 24 -6.64 -5.06 -3.16
N CYS A 25 -5.84 -4.54 -4.09
CA CYS A 25 -6.31 -3.78 -5.25
C CYS A 25 -7.24 -4.64 -6.13
N SER A 26 -6.92 -5.91 -6.35
CA SER A 26 -7.75 -6.82 -7.15
C SER A 26 -9.13 -7.05 -6.51
N ILE A 27 -9.17 -7.27 -5.20
CA ILE A 27 -10.43 -7.46 -4.45
C ILE A 27 -11.28 -6.18 -4.48
N LEU A 28 -10.68 -5.01 -4.27
CA LEU A 28 -11.43 -3.75 -4.27
C LEU A 28 -11.85 -3.33 -5.68
N LYS A 29 -11.04 -3.61 -6.71
CA LYS A 29 -11.42 -3.40 -8.10
C LYS A 29 -12.65 -4.22 -8.46
N ALA A 30 -12.72 -5.49 -8.05
CA ALA A 30 -13.93 -6.32 -8.20
C ALA A 30 -15.15 -5.76 -7.43
N ARG A 31 -14.95 -4.84 -6.49
CA ARG A 31 -15.99 -4.15 -5.72
C ARG A 31 -16.24 -2.71 -6.19
N GLY A 32 -15.77 -2.35 -7.39
CA GLY A 32 -16.03 -1.06 -8.03
C GLY A 32 -15.15 0.10 -7.55
N PHE A 33 -13.95 -0.19 -7.04
CA PHE A 33 -12.93 0.83 -6.80
C PHE A 33 -11.99 0.91 -8.01
N ASP A 34 -12.15 1.97 -8.80
CA ASP A 34 -11.35 2.18 -10.02
C ASP A 34 -10.20 3.20 -9.83
N ASN A 35 -10.09 3.75 -8.62
CA ASN A 35 -9.14 4.80 -8.25
C ASN A 35 -7.89 4.27 -7.53
N LEU A 36 -7.66 2.95 -7.54
CA LEU A 36 -6.54 2.31 -6.85
C LEU A 36 -5.33 2.14 -7.78
N ILE A 37 -4.14 2.46 -7.28
CA ILE A 37 -2.85 2.31 -7.98
C ILE A 37 -1.94 1.44 -7.11
N ASP A 38 -1.61 0.24 -7.59
CA ASP A 38 -0.66 -0.66 -6.91
C ASP A 38 0.78 -0.19 -7.15
N VAL A 39 1.55 -0.03 -6.07
CA VAL A 39 2.97 0.32 -6.13
C VAL A 39 3.80 -0.96 -6.23
N GLN A 40 4.28 -1.24 -7.44
CA GLN A 40 5.11 -2.41 -7.71
C GLN A 40 6.40 -2.41 -6.88
N GLY A 41 6.81 -3.60 -6.41
CA GLY A 41 7.96 -3.76 -5.50
C GLY A 41 7.71 -3.27 -4.06
N GLY A 42 6.55 -2.68 -3.78
CA GLY A 42 6.12 -2.26 -2.45
C GLY A 42 7.07 -1.26 -1.78
N PHE A 43 7.06 -1.27 -0.44
CA PHE A 43 7.88 -0.39 0.37
C PHE A 43 9.39 -0.58 0.13
N LYS A 44 9.82 -1.80 -0.21
CA LYS A 44 11.22 -2.06 -0.58
C LYS A 44 11.64 -1.17 -1.75
N ALA A 45 10.88 -1.18 -2.84
CA ALA A 45 11.17 -0.35 -4.02
C ALA A 45 11.09 1.16 -3.69
N ILE A 46 10.09 1.59 -2.90
CA ILE A 46 9.96 2.98 -2.44
C ILE A 46 11.25 3.42 -1.72
N LYS A 47 11.73 2.62 -0.77
CA LYS A 47 12.94 2.90 0.01
C LYS A 47 14.18 2.97 -0.87
N GLU A 48 14.33 2.03 -1.81
CA GLU A 48 15.46 1.98 -2.74
C GLU A 48 15.54 3.19 -3.67
N THR A 49 14.42 3.87 -3.95
CA THR A 49 14.44 5.08 -4.78
C THR A 49 15.20 6.25 -4.14
N GLY A 50 15.27 6.31 -2.80
CA GLY A 50 15.81 7.46 -2.06
C GLY A 50 15.03 8.77 -2.23
N LYS A 51 13.88 8.77 -2.91
CA LYS A 51 13.10 9.99 -3.24
C LYS A 51 12.10 10.40 -2.15
N PHE A 52 11.77 9.48 -1.24
CA PHE A 52 10.74 9.69 -0.24
C PHE A 52 11.34 9.74 1.15
N ARG A 53 10.84 10.67 1.98
CA ARG A 53 11.13 10.67 3.41
C ARG A 53 10.38 9.49 4.05
N ILE A 54 11.14 8.57 4.66
CA ILE A 54 10.62 7.44 5.42
C ILE A 54 10.89 7.64 6.91
N THR A 55 10.09 7.04 7.77
CA THR A 55 10.30 7.05 9.22
C THR A 55 11.36 6.00 9.61
N ASP A 56 12.04 6.26 10.71
CA ASP A 56 12.99 5.29 11.28
C ASP A 56 12.29 4.01 11.69
N TYR A 57 13.02 2.90 11.57
CA TYR A 57 12.56 1.62 12.07
C TYR A 57 12.54 1.64 13.60
N VAL A 58 11.42 1.24 14.18
CA VAL A 58 11.26 1.06 15.62
C VAL A 58 10.98 -0.42 15.87
N CYS A 59 11.76 -1.03 16.76
CA CYS A 59 11.56 -2.43 17.14
C CYS A 59 10.17 -2.59 17.78
N PRO A 60 9.31 -3.51 17.31
CA PRO A 60 8.02 -3.77 17.94
C PRO A 60 8.21 -4.18 19.41
N THR A 61 7.52 -3.50 20.32
CA THR A 61 7.57 -3.80 21.76
C THR A 61 6.57 -4.88 22.19
N THR A 62 5.81 -5.44 21.23
CA THR A 62 4.82 -6.48 21.46
C THR A 62 5.05 -7.60 20.47
N MET A 63 5.13 -8.83 20.95
CA MET A 63 5.15 -10.03 20.11
C MET A 63 3.73 -10.27 19.57
N LEU A 64 3.60 -10.36 18.25
CA LEU A 64 2.37 -10.82 17.59
C LEU A 64 2.25 -12.34 17.64
#